data_AF-A0A1H9BJE1-F1
#
_entry.id   AF-A0A1H9BJE1-F1
#
_cell.length_a   1.000
_cell.length_b   1.000
_cell.length_c   1.000
_cell.angle_alpha   90.00
_cell.angle_beta   90.00
_cell.angle_gamma   90.00
#
_symmetry.space_group_name_H-M   'P 1'
#
loop_
_entity.id
_entity.type
_entity.pdbx_description
1 polymer ?
#
loop_
_entity_poly.entity_id
_entity_poly.type
_entity_poly.pdbx_seq_one_letter_code
_entity_poly.pdbx_strand_id
1 'polypeptide(L)' 'MLSFYLCRGDETVASMLERINKEDTDGITYVCDEVNDHCFINDDKFVHADKIINYHNEYWAVHAVGKDQK' A
#
# COMPACT_ATOMS: atom_id res chain seq x y z
N MET A 1 -12.59 -0.55 -5.07
CA MET A 1 -11.74 -1.16 -6.13
C MET A 1 -10.46 -1.54 -5.43
N LEU A 2 -9.97 -2.78 -5.56
CA LEU A 2 -8.74 -3.20 -4.89
C LEU A 2 -7.56 -2.81 -5.79
N SER A 3 -6.66 -1.97 -5.30
CA SER A 3 -5.45 -1.55 -6.01
C SER A 3 -4.24 -2.33 -5.51
N PHE A 4 -3.44 -2.82 -6.47
CA PHE A 4 -2.18 -3.49 -6.19
C PHE A 4 -1.03 -2.65 -6.73
N TYR A 5 -0.15 -2.26 -5.83
CA TYR A 5 1.03 -1.45 -6.07
C TYR A 5 2.27 -2.35 -6.07
N LEU A 6 2.89 -2.51 -7.24
CA LEU A 6 4.05 -3.39 -7.40
C LEU A 6 5.34 -2.60 -7.25
N CYS A 7 6.17 -2.98 -6.27
CA CYS A 7 7.56 -2.53 -6.20
C CYS A 7 8.34 -3.09 -7.39
N ARG A 8 9.24 -2.28 -7.96
CA ARG A 8 10.14 -2.67 -9.03
C ARG A 8 11.51 -3.00 -8.47
N GLY A 9 12.04 -4.18 -8.80
CA GLY A 9 13.40 -4.56 -8.41
C GLY A 9 13.60 -4.50 -6.90
N ASP A 10 14.54 -3.69 -6.45
CA ASP A 10 14.91 -3.47 -5.04
C ASP A 10 14.11 -2.34 -4.35
N GLU A 11 13.03 -1.84 -4.96
CA GLU A 11 12.14 -0.86 -4.32
C GLU A 11 11.59 -1.38 -2.98
N THR A 12 11.72 -0.54 -1.95
CA THR A 12 11.13 -0.79 -0.63
C THR A 12 9.68 -0.33 -0.58
N VAL A 13 8.94 -0.77 0.45
CA VAL A 13 7.57 -0.30 0.69
C VAL A 13 7.56 1.22 0.88
N ALA A 14 8.50 1.76 1.65
CA ALA A 14 8.67 3.21 1.83
C ALA A 14 8.88 3.96 0.49
N SER A 15 9.77 3.48 -0.39
CA SER A 15 10.00 4.12 -1.68
C SER A 15 8.77 4.03 -2.60
N MET A 16 8.04 2.92 -2.55
CA MET A 16 6.78 2.77 -3.29
C MET A 16 5.70 3.73 -2.77
N LEU A 17 5.56 3.85 -1.45
CA LEU A 17 4.65 4.81 -0.81
C LEU A 17 4.94 6.25 -1.22
N GLU A 18 6.21 6.65 -1.21
CA GLU A 18 6.61 7.99 -1.67
C GLU A 18 6.24 8.22 -3.13
N ARG A 19 6.44 7.22 -4.01
CA ARG A 19 6.09 7.32 -5.41
C ARG A 19 4.58 7.47 -5.61
N ILE A 20 3.77 6.59 -5.00
CA ILE A 20 2.31 6.68 -5.15
C ILE A 20 1.79 7.99 -4.58
N ASN A 21 2.27 8.44 -3.42
CA ASN A 21 1.82 9.70 -2.82
C ASN A 21 2.24 10.95 -3.60
N LYS A 22 3.34 10.86 -4.36
CA LYS A 22 3.83 11.95 -5.22
C LYS A 22 3.10 12.00 -6.56
N GLU A 23 2.75 10.84 -7.11
CA GLU A 23 2.10 10.69 -8.40
C GLU A 23 0.57 10.66 -8.29
N ASP A 24 0.02 10.52 -7.08
CA ASP A 24 -1.43 10.45 -6.86
C ASP A 24 -2.12 11.75 -7.26
N THR A 25 -2.95 11.64 -8.29
CA THR A 25 -3.74 12.75 -8.83
C THR A 25 -5.08 12.93 -8.10
N ASP A 26 -5.49 11.93 -7.33
CA ASP A 26 -6.79 11.88 -6.66
C ASP A 26 -6.77 12.53 -5.26
N GLY A 27 -5.60 12.91 -4.77
CA GLY A 27 -5.41 13.58 -3.47
C GLY A 27 -5.49 12.62 -2.28
N ILE A 28 -5.31 11.32 -2.53
CA ILE A 28 -5.27 10.26 -1.55
C ILE A 28 -3.81 10.02 -1.16
N THR A 29 -3.51 10.26 0.12
CA THR A 29 -2.23 9.89 0.70
C THR A 29 -2.35 8.50 1.30
N TYR A 30 -1.47 7.57 0.95
CA TYR A 30 -1.37 6.26 1.57
C TYR A 30 -0.26 6.24 2.64
N VAL A 31 -0.52 5.50 3.72
CA VAL A 31 0.47 5.19 4.75
C VAL A 31 0.54 3.69 4.98
N CYS A 32 1.72 3.21 5.38
CA CYS A 32 1.95 1.83 5.76
C CYS A 32 2.91 1.79 6.94
N ASP A 33 2.57 0.98 7.95
CA ASP A 33 3.48 0.49 8.96
C ASP A 33 4.00 -0.88 8.52
N GLU A 34 5.24 -0.95 8.03
CA GLU A 34 5.80 -2.20 7.47
C GLU A 34 5.76 -3.40 8.42
N VAL A 35 5.67 -3.18 9.73
CA VAL A 35 5.59 -4.25 10.74
C VAL A 35 4.15 -4.68 10.96
N ASN A 36 3.23 -3.74 11.14
CA ASN A 36 1.85 -4.03 11.53
C ASN A 36 0.90 -4.28 10.33
N ASP A 37 1.26 -3.76 9.17
CA ASP A 37 0.47 -3.86 7.94
C ASP A 37 0.95 -4.98 7.02
N HIS A 38 2.05 -5.65 7.36
CA HIS A 38 2.42 -6.89 6.70
C HIS A 38 1.28 -7.91 6.86
N CYS A 39 0.83 -8.47 5.75
CA CYS A 39 -0.34 -9.35 5.70
C CYS A 39 -0.11 -10.52 4.75
N PHE A 40 -0.97 -11.52 4.87
CA PHE A 40 -0.93 -12.73 4.06
C PHE A 40 -2.19 -12.85 3.21
N ILE A 41 -2.08 -13.64 2.14
CA ILE A 41 -3.24 -14.00 1.31
C ILE A 41 -4.29 -14.67 2.21
N ASN A 42 -5.52 -14.18 2.14
CA ASN A 42 -6.68 -14.54 2.97
C ASN A 42 -6.79 -13.87 4.35
N ASP A 43 -5.90 -12.95 4.71
CA ASP A 43 -6.15 -12.08 5.86
C ASP A 43 -7.27 -11.07 5.55
N ASP A 44 -8.08 -10.72 6.54
CA ASP A 44 -9.13 -9.68 6.37
C ASP A 44 -8.53 -8.35 5.88
N LYS A 45 -7.34 -8.00 6.39
CA LYS A 45 -6.58 -6.82 5.93
C LYS A 45 -6.25 -6.89 4.44
N PHE A 46 -5.87 -8.08 3.97
CA PHE A 46 -5.57 -8.32 2.55
C PHE A 46 -6.83 -8.27 1.69
N VAL A 47 -8.00 -8.70 2.18
CA VAL A 47 -9.23 -8.68 1.39
C VAL A 47 -9.76 -7.25 1.19
N HIS A 48 -9.57 -6.37 2.18
CA HIS A 48 -10.27 -5.09 2.23
C HIS A 48 -9.43 -3.84 1.94
N ALA A 49 -8.10 -3.92 2.04
CA ALA A 49 -7.22 -2.77 1.81
C ALA A 49 -6.63 -2.73 0.39
N ASP A 50 -6.05 -1.59 0.03
CA ASP A 50 -5.08 -1.53 -1.07
C ASP A 50 -3.74 -2.12 -0.61
N LYS A 51 -2.88 -2.55 -1.54
CA LYS A 51 -1.67 -3.30 -1.16
C LYS A 51 -0.44 -2.88 -1.91
N ILE A 52 0.68 -2.90 -1.20
CA ILE A 52 2.00 -2.95 -1.80
C ILE A 52 2.48 -4.39 -1.84
N ILE A 53 3.08 -4.79 -2.96
CA ILE A 53 3.69 -6.10 -3.17
C ILE A 53 5.14 -5.90 -3.58
N ASN A 54 6.07 -6.54 -2.88
CA ASN A 54 7.48 -6.52 -3.26
C ASN A 54 7.87 -7.69 -4.20
N TYR A 55 9.12 -7.70 -4.65
CA TYR A 55 9.64 -8.76 -5.52
C TYR A 55 9.74 -10.15 -4.86
N HIS A 56 9.68 -10.22 -3.52
CA HIS A 56 9.61 -11.46 -2.76
C HIS A 56 8.19 -12.01 -2.61
N ASN A 57 7.19 -11.33 -3.18
CA ASN A 57 5.76 -11.62 -2.99
C ASN A 57 5.30 -11.49 -1.53
N GLU A 58 5.88 -10.55 -0.80
CA GLU A 58 5.37 -10.11 0.50
C GLU A 58 4.36 -8.99 0.29
N TYR A 59 3.37 -8.88 1.20
CA TYR A 59 2.21 -8.02 1.04
C TYR A 59 2.06 -7.08 2.23
N TRP A 60 1.73 -5.83 1.93
CA TRP A 60 1.43 -4.83 2.95
C TRP A 60 0.11 -4.14 2.65
N ALA A 61 -0.81 -4.19 3.61
CA ALA A 61 -2.13 -3.56 3.52
C ALA A 61 -2.02 -2.07 3.85
N VAL A 62 -2.06 -1.21 2.83
CA VAL A 62 -1.88 0.24 3.00
C VAL A 62 -3.20 0.93 3.37
N HIS A 63 -3.08 2.01 4.15
CA HIS A 63 -4.22 2.80 4.62
C HIS A 63 -4.26 4.14 3.91
N ALA A 64 -5.38 4.47 3.30
CA ALA A 64 -5.63 5.80 2.74
C ALA A 64 -5.95 6.80 3.89
N VAL A 65 -5.13 7.83 4.01
CA VAL A 65 -5.30 9.00 4.89
C VAL A 65 -5.63 10.24 4.03
N GLY A 66 -6.76 10.18 3.32
CA GLY A 66 -7.31 11.32 2.58
C GLY A 66 -8.02 12.32 3.49
N LYS A 67 -8.04 13.61 3.09
CA LYS A 67 -8.71 14.72 3.81
C LYS A 67 -10.25 14.62 3.89
N ASP A 68 -10.87 13.65 3.24
CA ASP A 68 -12.31 13.42 3.25
C ASP A 68 -12.63 12.04 3.85
N GLN A 69 -12.50 11.93 5.17
CA GLN A 69 -13.44 11.12 5.94
C GLN A 69 -14.46 12.10 6.53
N LYS A 70 -15.49 12.44 5.75
CA LYS A 70 -16.64 13.21 6.23
C LYS A 70 -17.92 12.39 6.10
#